data_AF-A0A7V9QBI6-F1
#
_entry.id   AF-A0A7V9QBI6-F1
#
_cell.length_a   1.000
_cell.length_b   1.000
_cell.length_c   1.000
_cell.angle_alpha   90.00
_cell.angle_beta   90.00
_cell.angle_gamma   90.00
#
_symmetry.space_group_name_H-M   'P 1'
#
loop_
_entity.id
_entity.type
_entity.pdbx_description
1 polymer ?
#
loop_
_entity_poly.entity_id
_entity_poly.type
_entity_poly.pdbx_seq_one_letter_code
_entity_poly.pdbx_strand_id
1 'polypeptide(L)'
;MLAGWYIIGPAMVLPISLLLSYWMVAAYFMAVKRFAEFRDIGDPARAARYRRSFAFYTEPRLLISIMFYASASMLFLGAFIMRYRLELILSFPLVALVMATYLALAFKANSAAQAPEKLYREPILMGAVLLTAGVMITLLFVDIPIMYNVLAPTLPLP
;
A
#
# COMPACT_ATOMS: atom_id res chain seq x y z
N MET A 1 -3.06 -14.30 -9.55
CA MET A 1 -4.34 -13.86 -8.94
C MET A 1 -5.56 -14.28 -9.76
N LEU A 2 -5.64 -14.02 -11.07
CA LEU A 2 -6.82 -14.39 -11.88
C LEU A 2 -7.11 -15.91 -11.95
N ALA A 3 -6.06 -16.75 -12.00
CA ALA A 3 -6.20 -18.20 -12.03
C ALA A 3 -6.83 -18.80 -10.76
N GLY A 4 -6.58 -18.20 -9.58
CA GLY A 4 -7.17 -18.66 -8.32
C GLY A 4 -8.64 -18.29 -8.18
N TRP A 5 -9.06 -17.18 -8.79
CA TRP A 5 -10.45 -16.72 -8.75
C TRP A 5 -11.38 -17.54 -9.65
N TYR A 6 -10.90 -17.95 -10.82
CA TYR A 6 -11.67 -18.78 -11.76
C TYR A 6 -12.09 -20.14 -11.17
N ILE A 7 -11.43 -20.60 -10.10
CA ILE A 7 -11.71 -21.87 -9.42
C ILE A 7 -12.95 -21.79 -8.50
N ILE A 8 -13.35 -20.58 -8.04
CA ILE A 8 -14.37 -20.40 -6.99
C ILE A 8 -15.79 -20.22 -7.56
N GLY A 9 -15.93 -20.03 -8.87
CA GLY A 9 -17.20 -20.01 -9.60
C GLY A 9 -17.65 -18.61 -10.07
N PRO A 10 -18.49 -18.53 -11.13
CA PRO A 10 -18.82 -17.29 -11.84
C PRO A 10 -19.79 -16.35 -11.09
N ALA A 11 -20.32 -16.75 -9.93
CA ALA A 11 -21.35 -16.00 -9.20
C ALA A 11 -20.82 -14.79 -8.41
N MET A 12 -19.51 -14.70 -8.15
CA MET A 12 -18.93 -13.56 -7.44
C MET A 12 -18.31 -12.56 -8.41
N VAL A 13 -18.80 -11.32 -8.35
CA VAL A 13 -18.20 -10.18 -9.05
C VAL A 13 -16.73 -10.07 -8.64
N LEU A 14 -15.84 -10.04 -9.63
CA LEU A 14 -14.40 -9.89 -9.43
C LEU A 14 -14.15 -8.64 -8.56
N PRO A 15 -13.41 -8.74 -7.44
CA PRO A 15 -13.09 -7.59 -6.60
C PRO A 15 -12.01 -6.77 -7.30
N ILE A 16 -12.38 -6.08 -8.37
CA ILE A 16 -11.49 -5.23 -9.17
C ILE A 16 -10.84 -4.18 -8.28
N SER A 17 -11.58 -3.65 -7.30
CA SER A 17 -11.04 -2.74 -6.28
C SER A 17 -9.88 -3.36 -5.50
N LEU A 18 -9.96 -4.63 -5.07
CA LEU A 18 -8.86 -5.30 -4.40
C LEU A 18 -7.64 -5.48 -5.31
N LEU A 19 -7.86 -5.89 -6.57
CA LEU A 19 -6.79 -6.06 -7.55
C LEU A 19 -6.05 -4.74 -7.83
N LEU A 20 -6.81 -3.66 -8.03
CA LEU A 20 -6.26 -2.33 -8.22
C LEU A 20 -5.53 -1.86 -6.98
N SER A 21 -6.09 -2.04 -5.78
CA SER A 21 -5.41 -1.70 -4.53
C SER A 21 -4.07 -2.43 -4.40
N TYR A 22 -4.05 -3.75 -4.59
CA TYR A 22 -2.84 -4.56 -4.56
C TYR A 22 -1.79 -4.06 -5.56
N TRP A 23 -2.20 -3.75 -6.79
CA TRP A 23 -1.30 -3.21 -7.81
C TRP A 23 -0.72 -1.85 -7.40
N MET A 24 -1.55 -0.96 -6.86
CA MET A 24 -1.12 0.37 -6.43
C MET A 24 -0.17 0.29 -5.23
N VAL A 25 -0.40 -0.60 -4.27
CA VAL A 25 0.54 -0.86 -3.16
C VAL A 25 1.89 -1.37 -3.68
N ALA A 26 1.89 -2.29 -4.65
CA ALA A 26 3.13 -2.77 -5.25
C ALA A 26 3.89 -1.65 -6.00
N ALA A 27 3.16 -0.82 -6.76
CA ALA A 27 3.72 0.34 -7.44
C ALA A 27 4.29 1.36 -6.44
N TYR A 28 3.61 1.57 -5.31
CA TYR A 28 4.08 2.38 -4.20
C TYR A 28 5.44 1.91 -3.69
N PHE A 29 5.58 0.64 -3.30
CA PHE A 29 6.86 0.11 -2.80
C PHE A 29 8.00 0.24 -3.82
N MET A 30 7.71 -0.03 -5.10
CA MET A 30 8.69 0.13 -6.18
C MET A 30 9.10 1.60 -6.40
N ALA A 31 8.17 2.54 -6.26
CA ALA A 31 8.46 3.97 -6.38
C ALA A 31 9.31 4.46 -5.21
N VAL A 32 9.01 4.03 -3.98
CA VAL A 32 9.81 4.34 -2.78
C VAL A 32 11.23 3.78 -2.90
N LYS A 33 11.39 2.54 -3.37
CA LYS A 33 12.71 1.96 -3.65
C LYS A 33 13.51 2.81 -4.65
N ARG A 34 12.89 3.18 -5.79
CA ARG A 34 13.54 4.03 -6.80
C ARG A 34 13.90 5.41 -6.26
N PHE A 35 13.06 5.98 -5.39
CA PHE A 35 13.33 7.24 -4.73
C PHE A 35 14.56 7.16 -3.83
N ALA A 36 14.68 6.09 -3.02
CA ALA A 36 15.86 5.84 -2.21
C ALA A 36 17.14 5.67 -3.06
N GLU A 37 17.07 4.90 -4.15
CA GLU A 37 18.21 4.71 -5.08
C GLU A 37 18.63 6.03 -5.75
N PHE A 38 17.66 6.82 -6.24
CA PHE A 38 17.93 8.08 -6.93
C PHE A 38 18.61 9.10 -6.02
N ARG A 39 18.15 9.21 -4.76
CA ARG A 39 18.74 10.08 -3.75
C ARG A 39 20.15 9.66 -3.35
N ASP A 40 20.39 8.36 -3.20
CA ASP A 40 21.68 7.82 -2.78
C ASP A 40 22.77 8.04 -3.85
N ILE A 41 22.42 7.97 -5.14
CA ILE A 41 23.35 8.31 -6.23
C ILE A 41 23.73 9.80 -6.23
N GLY A 42 22.78 10.68 -5.88
CA GLY A 42 23.00 12.12 -5.70
C GLY A 42 23.37 12.93 -6.95
N ASP A 43 23.63 12.26 -8.09
CA ASP A 43 24.00 12.86 -9.37
C ASP A 43 23.07 12.34 -10.49
N PRO A 44 22.22 13.21 -11.09
CA PRO A 44 21.29 12.83 -12.15
C PRO A 44 21.96 12.20 -13.38
N ALA A 45 23.17 12.63 -13.75
CA ALA A 45 23.88 12.09 -14.91
C ALA A 45 24.37 10.67 -14.63
N ARG A 46 24.89 10.42 -13.41
CA ARG A 46 25.26 9.07 -12.97
C ARG A 46 24.03 8.18 -12.77
N ALA A 47 22.93 8.73 -12.27
CA ALA A 47 21.67 8.02 -12.08
C ALA A 47 21.11 7.52 -13.43
N ALA A 48 21.14 8.36 -14.46
CA ALA A 48 20.72 7.98 -15.81
C ALA A 48 21.59 6.88 -16.44
N ARG A 49 22.89 6.87 -16.14
CA ARG A 49 23.83 5.80 -16.57
C ARG A 49 23.61 4.49 -15.81
N TYR A 50 23.27 4.57 -14.52
CA TYR A 50 22.90 3.40 -13.72
C TYR A 50 21.58 2.77 -14.21
N ARG A 51 20.58 3.61 -14.55
CA ARG A 51 19.27 3.14 -15.03
C ARG A 51 18.67 4.12 -16.03
N ARG A 52 18.37 3.65 -17.25
CA ARG A 52 17.80 4.49 -18.32
C ARG A 52 16.52 5.25 -17.91
N SER A 53 15.66 4.66 -17.07
CA SER A 53 14.45 5.34 -16.58
C SER A 53 14.74 6.53 -15.66
N PHE A 54 15.90 6.56 -14.99
CA PHE A 54 16.29 7.66 -14.12
C PHE A 54 16.58 8.94 -14.90
N ALA A 55 16.83 8.85 -16.22
CA ALA A 55 16.95 10.01 -17.09
C ALA A 55 15.69 10.90 -17.11
N PHE A 56 14.52 10.34 -16.78
CA PHE A 56 13.23 11.07 -16.78
C PHE A 56 12.73 11.41 -15.36
N TYR A 57 13.44 10.95 -14.33
CA TYR A 57 13.04 11.15 -12.93
C TYR A 57 13.71 12.36 -12.31
N THR A 58 12.96 12.97 -11.39
CA THR A 58 13.44 13.96 -10.44
C THR A 58 12.92 13.55 -9.07
N GLU A 59 13.58 13.99 -8.00
CA GLU A 59 13.09 13.73 -6.63
C GLU A 59 11.63 14.14 -6.43
N PRO A 60 11.18 15.35 -6.85
CA PRO A 60 9.78 15.73 -6.73
C PRO A 60 8.84 14.82 -7.49
N ARG A 61 9.17 14.41 -8.73
CA ARG A 61 8.32 13.51 -9.52
C ARG A 61 8.16 12.15 -8.86
N LEU A 62 9.24 11.61 -8.30
CA LEU A 62 9.20 10.35 -7.57
C LEU A 62 8.32 10.45 -6.32
N LEU A 63 8.48 11.51 -5.51
CA LEU A 63 7.61 11.75 -4.35
C LEU A 63 6.13 11.92 -4.74
N ILE A 64 5.84 12.67 -5.81
CA ILE A 64 4.47 12.83 -6.32
C ILE A 64 3.89 11.48 -6.72
N SER A 65 4.65 10.63 -7.43
CA SER A 65 4.19 9.29 -7.80
C SER A 65 3.94 8.39 -6.59
N ILE A 66 4.80 8.46 -5.57
CA ILE A 66 4.63 7.74 -4.30
C ILE A 66 3.30 8.14 -3.64
N MET A 67 3.03 9.45 -3.53
CA MET A 67 1.77 9.95 -2.97
C MET A 67 0.56 9.53 -3.79
N PHE A 68 0.65 9.58 -5.12
CA PHE A 68 -0.42 9.12 -6.00
C PHE A 68 -0.74 7.64 -5.78
N TYR A 69 0.28 6.76 -5.79
CA TYR A 69 0.08 5.32 -5.58
C TYR A 69 -0.43 5.01 -4.17
N ALA A 70 0.05 5.73 -3.15
CA ALA A 70 -0.46 5.58 -1.79
C ALA A 70 -1.95 5.91 -1.70
N SER A 71 -2.35 7.08 -2.17
CA SER A 71 -3.75 7.52 -2.15
C SER A 71 -4.66 6.60 -2.97
N ALA A 72 -4.23 6.21 -4.18
CA ALA A 72 -4.99 5.28 -5.03
C ALA A 72 -5.15 3.91 -4.34
N SER A 73 -4.10 3.40 -3.70
CA SER A 73 -4.15 2.13 -2.99
C SER A 73 -5.16 2.13 -1.85
N MET A 74 -5.20 3.21 -1.06
CA MET A 74 -6.14 3.38 0.06
C MET A 74 -7.57 3.53 -0.42
N LEU A 75 -7.80 4.30 -1.49
CA LEU A 75 -9.13 4.46 -2.09
C LEU A 75 -9.71 3.10 -2.52
N PHE A 76 -8.93 2.33 -3.28
CA PHE A 76 -9.38 1.04 -3.78
C PHE A 76 -9.50 -0.02 -2.68
N LEU A 77 -8.63 0.03 -1.66
CA LEU A 77 -8.77 -0.81 -0.47
C LEU A 77 -10.09 -0.50 0.25
N GLY A 78 -10.44 0.78 0.35
CA GLY A 78 -11.66 1.24 1.03
C GLY A 78 -12.90 0.79 0.28
N ALA A 79 -12.90 0.95 -1.04
CA ALA A 79 -13.97 0.44 -1.90
C ALA A 79 -14.16 -1.08 -1.78
N PHE A 80 -13.08 -1.84 -1.59
CA PHE A 80 -13.17 -3.27 -1.29
C PHE A 80 -13.77 -3.54 0.09
N ILE A 81 -13.23 -2.93 1.14
CA ILE A 81 -13.67 -3.13 2.54
C ILE A 81 -15.14 -2.82 2.72
N MET A 82 -15.60 -1.68 2.20
CA MET A 82 -17.01 -1.27 2.27
C MET A 82 -17.98 -2.30 1.66
N ARG A 83 -17.52 -3.11 0.70
CA ARG A 83 -18.34 -4.11 0.03
C ARG A 83 -18.30 -5.49 0.71
N TYR A 84 -17.17 -5.87 1.30
CA TYR A 84 -16.96 -7.26 1.75
C TYR A 84 -16.86 -7.41 3.27
N ARG A 85 -16.19 -6.50 3.99
CA ARG A 85 -16.06 -6.52 5.46
C ARG A 85 -15.76 -5.13 6.00
N LEU A 86 -16.79 -4.46 6.52
CA LEU A 86 -16.72 -3.08 7.00
C LEU A 86 -15.73 -2.93 8.17
N GLU A 87 -15.62 -3.94 9.02
CA GLU A 87 -14.77 -3.99 10.21
C GLU A 87 -13.31 -3.65 9.91
N LEU A 88 -12.83 -4.07 8.74
CA LEU A 88 -11.47 -3.83 8.28
C LEU A 88 -11.14 -2.34 8.10
N ILE A 89 -12.11 -1.43 8.07
CA ILE A 89 -11.84 0.01 7.99
C ILE A 89 -10.98 0.50 9.17
N LEU A 90 -11.08 -0.15 10.34
CA LEU A 90 -10.26 0.17 11.51
C LEU A 90 -8.77 -0.15 11.31
N SER A 91 -8.43 -0.98 10.32
CA SER A 91 -7.03 -1.26 9.97
C SER A 91 -6.37 -0.13 9.16
N PHE A 92 -7.15 0.81 8.60
CA PHE A 92 -6.63 1.88 7.72
C PHE A 92 -5.50 2.70 8.31
N PRO A 93 -5.61 3.22 9.55
CA PRO A 93 -4.52 3.99 10.15
C PRO A 93 -3.23 3.17 10.31
N LEU A 94 -3.35 1.86 10.56
CA LEU A 94 -2.21 0.96 10.70
C LEU A 94 -1.55 0.68 9.35
N VAL A 95 -2.34 0.46 8.29
CA VAL A 95 -1.80 0.32 6.93
C VAL A 95 -1.10 1.62 6.50
N ALA A 96 -1.72 2.78 6.76
CA ALA A 96 -1.11 4.08 6.49
C ALA A 96 0.20 4.27 7.28
N LEU A 97 0.27 3.81 8.54
CA LEU A 97 1.49 3.81 9.35
C LEU A 97 2.60 2.93 8.73
N VAL A 98 2.27 1.74 8.24
CA VAL A 98 3.22 0.87 7.53
C VAL A 98 3.76 1.58 6.28
N MET A 99 2.88 2.22 5.50
CA MET A 99 3.30 2.97 4.32
C MET A 99 4.23 4.12 4.72
N ALA A 100 3.83 4.96 5.68
CA ALA A 100 4.59 6.10 6.14
C ALA A 100 5.97 5.69 6.69
N THR A 101 6.05 4.64 7.50
CA THR A 101 7.30 4.11 8.04
C THR A 101 8.22 3.56 6.95
N TYR A 102 7.66 2.89 5.93
CA TYR A 102 8.43 2.45 4.77
C TYR A 102 8.99 3.62 3.94
N LEU A 103 8.19 4.68 3.74
CA LEU A 103 8.66 5.90 3.06
C LEU A 103 9.74 6.61 3.89
N ALA A 104 9.58 6.70 5.21
CA ALA A 104 10.60 7.28 6.10
C ALA A 104 11.95 6.57 5.96
N LEU A 105 11.95 5.26 5.74
CA LEU A 105 13.16 4.48 5.51
C LEU A 105 13.92 4.92 4.25
N ALA A 106 13.22 5.35 3.20
CA ALA A 106 13.82 5.80 1.94
C ALA A 106 14.63 7.11 2.06
N PHE A 107 14.44 7.87 3.15
CA PHE A 107 15.21 9.08 3.41
C PHE A 107 16.53 8.82 4.17
N LYS A 108 16.74 7.61 4.72
CA LYS A 108 18.00 7.24 5.40
C LYS A 108 19.12 6.99 4.37
N ALA A 109 20.36 7.37 4.70
CA ALA A 109 21.54 6.98 3.92
C ALA A 109 21.74 5.45 3.95
N ASN A 110 22.16 4.83 2.84
CA ASN A 110 22.20 3.36 2.70
C ASN A 110 20.87 2.68 3.09
N SER A 111 19.76 3.26 2.62
CA SER A 111 18.42 2.84 2.99
C SER A 111 18.18 1.34 2.77
N ALA A 112 17.69 0.66 3.80
CA ALA A 112 17.22 -0.72 3.68
C ALA A 112 16.01 -0.86 2.73
N ALA A 113 15.35 0.24 2.33
CA ALA A 113 14.31 0.21 1.29
C ALA A 113 14.87 -0.20 -0.10
N GLN A 114 16.18 -0.02 -0.34
CA GLN A 114 16.83 -0.45 -1.58
C GLN A 114 17.02 -1.98 -1.64
N ALA A 115 17.22 -2.60 -0.47
CA ALA A 115 17.60 -3.99 -0.28
C ALA A 115 16.47 -4.76 0.45
N PRO A 116 15.55 -5.43 -0.27
CA PRO A 116 14.41 -6.12 0.34
C PRO A 116 14.83 -7.15 1.41
N GLU A 117 16.00 -7.77 1.24
CA GLU A 117 16.57 -8.72 2.19
C GLU A 117 16.99 -8.09 3.52
N LYS A 118 17.17 -6.77 3.60
CA LYS A 118 17.48 -6.08 4.87
C LYS A 118 16.23 -5.58 5.59
N LEU A 119 15.06 -5.65 4.96
CA LEU A 119 13.84 -5.03 5.45
C LEU A 119 13.33 -5.64 6.76
N TYR A 120 13.55 -6.95 6.97
CA TYR A 120 13.20 -7.62 8.23
C TYR A 120 14.00 -7.12 9.43
N ARG A 121 15.12 -6.43 9.20
CA ARG A 121 15.98 -5.88 10.25
C ARG A 121 15.47 -4.54 10.78
N GLU A 122 14.45 -3.95 10.18
CA GLU A 122 13.85 -2.69 10.63
C GLU A 122 12.72 -2.99 11.63
N PRO A 123 12.96 -2.89 12.95
CA PRO A 123 12.02 -3.38 13.96
C PRO A 123 10.71 -2.57 13.98
N ILE A 124 10.77 -1.27 13.70
CA ILE A 124 9.60 -0.39 13.67
C ILE A 124 8.66 -0.81 12.52
N LEU A 125 9.22 -1.05 11.34
CA LEU A 125 8.45 -1.48 10.18
C LEU A 125 7.85 -2.87 10.41
N MET A 126 8.64 -3.83 10.90
CA MET A 126 8.15 -5.17 11.19
C MET A 126 7.09 -5.19 12.28
N GLY A 127 7.28 -4.41 13.35
CA GLY A 127 6.27 -4.24 14.40
C GLY A 127 4.96 -3.69 13.84
N ALA A 128 5.01 -2.64 13.02
CA ALA A 128 3.84 -2.06 12.38
C ALA A 128 3.14 -3.06 11.44
N VAL A 129 3.90 -3.83 10.65
CA VAL A 129 3.37 -4.85 9.74
C VAL A 129 2.68 -5.98 10.52
N LEU A 130 3.34 -6.53 11.54
CA LEU A 130 2.79 -7.61 12.37
C LEU A 130 1.53 -7.16 13.11
N LEU A 131 1.54 -5.94 13.66
CA LEU A 131 0.38 -5.34 14.30
C LEU A 131 -0.79 -5.19 13.30
N THR A 132 -0.51 -4.64 12.12
CA THR A 132 -1.51 -4.46 11.06
C THR A 132 -2.12 -5.81 10.64
N ALA A 133 -1.27 -6.81 10.39
CA ALA A 133 -1.70 -8.15 10.02
C ALA A 133 -2.54 -8.80 11.13
N GLY A 134 -2.11 -8.73 12.38
CA GLY A 134 -2.85 -9.27 13.52
C GLY A 134 -4.23 -8.62 13.69
N VAL A 135 -4.31 -7.29 13.55
CA VAL A 135 -5.58 -6.56 13.60
C VAL A 135 -6.49 -6.93 12.43
N MET A 136 -5.97 -6.98 11.20
CA MET A 136 -6.76 -7.39 10.03
C MET A 136 -7.29 -8.82 10.19
N ILE A 137 -6.46 -9.77 10.62
CA ILE A 137 -6.88 -11.16 10.85
C ILE A 137 -7.98 -11.19 11.92
N THR A 138 -7.82 -10.47 13.01
CA THR A 138 -8.84 -10.42 14.08
C THR A 138 -10.16 -9.87 13.56
N LEU A 139 -10.14 -8.76 12.80
CA LEU A 139 -11.32 -8.12 12.23
C LEU A 139 -12.00 -8.93 11.12
N LEU A 140 -11.34 -9.96 10.56
CA LEU A 140 -12.00 -10.90 9.64
C LEU A 140 -12.97 -11.85 10.37
N PHE A 141 -12.81 -12.03 11.68
CA PHE A 141 -13.60 -12.96 12.50
C PHE A 141 -14.45 -12.29 13.58
N VAL A 142 -14.21 -11.01 13.87
CA VAL A 142 -14.93 -10.25 14.90
C VAL A 142 -15.90 -9.28 14.23
N ASP A 143 -17.20 -9.45 14.52
CA ASP A 143 -18.24 -8.52 14.06
C ASP A 143 -18.38 -7.34 15.04
N ILE A 144 -18.43 -6.11 14.52
CA ILE A 144 -18.61 -4.89 15.32
C ILE A 144 -19.92 -4.21 14.88
N PRO A 145 -21.08 -4.59 15.46
CA PRO A 145 -22.39 -4.20 14.95
C PRO A 145 -22.64 -2.68 14.98
N ILE A 146 -22.02 -1.96 15.92
CA ILE A 146 -22.11 -0.49 16.01
C ILE A 146 -21.64 0.20 14.73
N MET A 147 -20.68 -0.38 14.00
CA MET A 147 -20.13 0.25 12.80
C MET A 147 -21.15 0.35 11.67
N TYR A 148 -22.06 -0.62 11.55
CA TYR A 148 -23.13 -0.57 10.54
C TYR A 148 -24.12 0.57 10.82
N ASN A 149 -24.34 0.92 12.07
CA ASN A 149 -25.24 2.04 12.42
C ASN A 149 -24.58 3.40 12.14
N VAL A 150 -23.26 3.51 12.33
CA VAL A 150 -22.52 4.77 12.16
C VAL A 150 -22.16 5.04 10.70
N LEU A 151 -21.84 3.99 9.93
CA LEU A 151 -21.34 4.10 8.55
C LEU A 151 -22.41 3.75 7.50
N ALA A 152 -23.62 3.33 7.89
CA ALA A 152 -24.71 3.13 6.94
C ALA A 152 -25.03 4.44 6.20
N PRO A 153 -25.33 4.38 4.89
CA PRO A 153 -25.83 5.52 4.16
C PRO A 153 -27.10 6.05 4.82
N THR A 154 -27.10 7.32 5.23
CA THR A 154 -28.26 8.00 5.81
C THR A 154 -29.23 8.54 4.76
N LEU A 155 -28.79 8.57 3.50
CA LEU A 155 -29.62 8.98 2.37
C LEU A 155 -30.39 7.77 1.81
N PRO A 156 -31.69 7.89 1.53
CA PRO A 156 -32.43 6.85 0.84
C PRO A 156 -31.80 6.59 -0.52
N LEU A 157 -31.58 5.31 -0.85
CA LEU A 157 -31.15 4.93 -2.19
C LEU A 157 -32.29 5.25 -3.18
N PRO A 158 -32.00 5.93 -4.30
CA PRO A 158 -33.00 6.25 -5.31
C PRO A 158 -33.57 5.01 -6.01
#